data_AF-A0A3M1RG40-F1
#
_entry.id   AF-A0A3M1RG40-F1
#
_cell.length_a   1.000
_cell.length_b   1.000
_cell.length_c   1.000
_cell.angle_alpha   90.00
_cell.angle_beta   90.00
_cell.angle_gamma   90.00
#
_symmetry.space_group_name_H-M   'P 1'
#
loop_
_entity.id
_entity.type
_entity.pdbx_description
1 polymer ?
#
loop_
_entity_poly.entity_id
_entity_poly.type
_entity_poly.pdbx_seq_one_letter_code
_entity_poly.pdbx_strand_id
1 'polypeptide(L)'
;MWGDAASAISSPLSLSVTSRASMTPDLLTSKRSMPDMVTAPYGSLSPLSHIKFFAFHSNDLYLVRCELDILRQRGPCLSMDMDPEVKGAVKFHGHLCFGLAVGIAATRLAMERLATGKAVGEEVVAIAENSSCAVDAIQFLAGTTLGRGNLIVNDWGKHAYTFARRDDGRAVRLSLRYEAFKDIHDREKRMEKILSSRGEEVFNIRDVKIELPPEAEVVSSIQCSSCKEPVMRTRTRTVEGEVYCIPCYEKVYIQPSG
;
A
#
# COMPACT_ATOMS: atom_id res chain seq x y z
N MET A 1 51.75 -42.98 -13.99
CA MET A 1 52.10 -43.02 -12.55
C MET A 1 50.99 -42.25 -11.84
N TRP A 2 49.79 -42.80 -11.59
CA TRP A 2 49.35 -43.96 -10.78
C TRP A 2 49.60 -43.81 -9.26
N GLY A 3 48.51 -43.96 -8.50
CA GLY A 3 48.40 -44.01 -7.02
C GLY A 3 47.55 -42.85 -6.47
N ASP A 4 46.21 -42.83 -6.49
CA ASP A 4 45.16 -43.76 -6.00
C ASP A 4 45.10 -43.98 -4.47
N ALA A 5 44.00 -43.49 -3.86
CA ALA A 5 43.11 -44.13 -2.87
C ALA A 5 42.23 -43.02 -2.22
N ALA A 6 40.91 -42.89 -2.41
CA ALA A 6 39.79 -43.81 -2.08
C ALA A 6 39.76 -44.11 -0.56
N SER A 7 38.71 -43.97 0.27
CA SER A 7 37.25 -43.86 0.13
C SER A 7 36.62 -43.60 1.53
N ALA A 8 35.32 -43.27 1.56
CA ALA A 8 34.27 -43.49 2.60
C ALA A 8 33.47 -42.20 2.83
N ILE A 9 32.32 -41.95 2.19
CA ILE A 9 31.01 -42.65 2.23
C ILE A 9 30.43 -42.75 3.65
N SER A 10 29.51 -41.85 3.98
CA SER A 10 28.24 -42.19 4.66
C SER A 10 27.25 -41.00 4.65
N SER A 11 26.29 -41.07 3.73
CA SER A 11 24.90 -40.60 3.90
C SER A 11 24.02 -41.86 3.80
N PRO A 12 22.70 -41.87 4.10
CA PRO A 12 21.86 -40.86 4.75
C PRO A 12 21.02 -41.46 5.92
N LEU A 13 20.42 -40.62 6.77
CA LEU A 13 19.26 -41.03 7.57
C LEU A 13 18.00 -40.38 7.00
N SER A 14 17.36 -41.15 6.12
CA SER A 14 15.93 -41.08 5.83
C SER A 14 15.13 -41.65 7.00
N LEU A 15 14.14 -40.92 7.51
CA LEU A 15 13.05 -41.51 8.28
C LEU A 15 11.72 -41.09 7.66
N SER A 16 11.23 -42.01 6.82
CA SER A 16 9.86 -42.46 6.60
C SER A 16 8.70 -41.56 7.00
N VAL A 17 7.95 -41.20 5.96
CA VAL A 17 6.48 -41.09 5.90
C VAL A 17 5.81 -42.20 6.72
N THR A 18 4.90 -41.84 7.62
CA THR A 18 3.83 -42.72 8.09
C THR A 18 2.48 -42.20 7.63
N SER A 19 1.67 -43.15 7.18
CA SER A 19 0.43 -43.06 6.42
C SER A 19 -0.77 -42.50 7.19
N ARG A 20 -1.63 -41.81 6.42
CA ARG A 20 -3.11 -41.78 6.45
C ARG A 20 -3.81 -42.19 7.75
N ALA A 21 -4.52 -41.23 8.34
CA ALA A 21 -5.83 -41.48 8.92
C ALA A 21 -6.88 -40.73 8.09
N SER A 22 -7.71 -41.51 7.42
CA SER A 22 -8.93 -41.12 6.73
C SER A 22 -10.01 -40.77 7.75
N MET A 23 -10.62 -39.59 7.65
CA MET A 23 -11.98 -39.36 8.13
C MET A 23 -12.81 -38.80 6.97
N THR A 24 -13.76 -39.61 6.53
CA THR A 24 -14.81 -39.31 5.55
C THR A 24 -15.89 -38.41 6.15
N PRO A 25 -16.77 -37.83 5.30
CA PRO A 25 -17.51 -36.61 5.59
C PRO A 25 -18.92 -36.90 6.11
N ASP A 26 -19.44 -36.03 6.97
CA ASP A 26 -20.88 -35.87 7.19
C ASP A 26 -21.17 -34.39 7.45
N LEU A 27 -21.83 -33.72 6.50
CA LEU A 27 -23.29 -33.52 6.46
C LEU A 27 -23.76 -32.53 7.53
N LEU A 28 -23.80 -31.25 7.17
CA LEU A 28 -24.89 -30.36 7.58
C LEU A 28 -25.08 -29.27 6.52
N THR A 29 -25.97 -29.60 5.60
CA THR A 29 -26.71 -28.69 4.75
C THR A 29 -27.33 -27.57 5.60
N SER A 30 -26.91 -26.33 5.40
CA SER A 30 -27.83 -25.20 5.58
C SER A 30 -27.86 -24.41 4.28
N LYS A 31 -28.83 -24.76 3.43
CA LYS A 31 -29.30 -23.89 2.36
C LYS A 31 -29.80 -22.61 3.04
N ARG A 32 -28.98 -21.56 3.08
CA ARG A 32 -29.51 -20.21 3.24
C ARG A 32 -29.93 -19.74 1.86
N SER A 33 -31.21 -19.93 1.59
CA SER A 33 -31.92 -19.28 0.49
C SER A 33 -31.60 -17.79 0.47
N MET A 34 -31.18 -17.29 -0.69
CA MET A 34 -31.14 -15.86 -0.96
C MET A 34 -32.55 -15.30 -0.79
N PRO A 35 -32.78 -14.27 0.04
CA PRO A 35 -34.06 -13.58 0.03
C PRO A 35 -34.17 -12.76 -1.25
N ASP A 36 -35.33 -12.85 -1.88
CA ASP A 36 -35.70 -12.20 -3.13
C ASP A 36 -35.42 -10.68 -3.13
N MET A 37 -34.91 -10.19 -4.26
CA MET A 37 -34.87 -8.77 -4.58
C MET A 37 -36.30 -8.23 -4.66
N VAL A 38 -36.81 -7.71 -3.56
CA VAL A 38 -38.01 -6.88 -3.55
C VAL A 38 -37.61 -5.48 -4.00
N THR A 39 -38.13 -5.08 -5.16
CA THR A 39 -38.10 -3.70 -5.66
C THR A 39 -38.86 -2.79 -4.70
N ALA A 40 -38.16 -1.88 -4.02
CA ALA A 40 -38.79 -0.84 -3.22
C ALA A 40 -39.32 0.29 -4.14
N PRO A 41 -40.59 0.71 -4.00
CA PRO A 41 -41.15 1.78 -4.80
C PRO A 41 -40.61 3.15 -4.34
N TYR A 42 -40.47 4.07 -5.30
CA TYR A 42 -40.22 5.49 -5.07
C TYR A 42 -41.30 6.06 -4.13
N GLY A 43 -40.90 6.39 -2.91
CA GLY A 43 -41.74 7.00 -1.88
C GLY A 43 -41.30 8.43 -1.59
N SER A 44 -42.24 9.34 -1.78
CA SER A 44 -42.22 10.79 -1.58
C SER A 44 -41.50 11.30 -0.32
N LEU A 45 -40.74 12.38 -0.50
CA LEU A 45 -40.23 13.28 0.54
C LEU A 45 -41.39 13.93 1.31
N SER A 46 -41.26 14.00 2.65
CA SER A 46 -41.95 15.01 3.46
C SER A 46 -40.96 15.65 4.45
N PRO A 47 -41.15 16.94 4.82
CA PRO A 47 -40.17 17.69 5.57
C PRO A 47 -40.48 17.62 7.06
N LEU A 48 -39.50 17.27 7.89
CA LEU A 48 -39.61 17.47 9.33
C LEU A 48 -38.48 18.37 9.81
N SER A 49 -38.83 19.66 9.86
CA SER A 49 -38.43 20.60 10.89
C SER A 49 -38.35 19.90 12.25
N HIS A 50 -37.19 19.94 12.90
CA HIS A 50 -36.96 20.12 14.34
C HIS A 50 -35.49 19.81 14.64
N ILE A 51 -34.59 20.75 14.35
CA ILE A 51 -33.23 20.76 14.92
C ILE A 51 -33.25 21.78 16.04
N LYS A 52 -33.28 21.32 17.29
CA LYS A 52 -32.94 22.14 18.46
C LYS A 52 -31.41 22.15 18.58
N PHE A 53 -30.79 23.27 18.22
CA PHE A 53 -29.39 23.53 18.56
C PHE A 53 -29.28 23.73 20.08
N PHE A 54 -28.62 22.80 20.77
CA PHE A 54 -28.02 23.09 22.08
C PHE A 54 -26.54 23.34 21.84
N ALA A 55 -26.14 24.60 21.92
CA ALA A 55 -24.74 24.98 22.03
C ALA A 55 -24.29 24.74 23.48
N PHE A 56 -23.34 23.84 23.70
CA PHE A 56 -22.58 23.76 24.94
C PHE A 56 -21.11 24.09 24.63
N HIS A 57 -20.60 25.13 25.28
CA HIS A 57 -19.18 25.42 25.37
C HIS A 57 -18.56 24.50 26.42
N SER A 58 -17.63 23.62 26.01
CA SER A 58 -16.57 23.08 26.86
C SER A 58 -15.54 22.36 26.01
N ASN A 59 -14.26 22.64 26.26
CA ASN A 59 -13.11 21.92 25.71
C ASN A 59 -13.20 20.43 26.07
N ASP A 60 -13.62 19.59 25.14
CA ASP A 60 -13.41 18.14 25.19
C ASP A 60 -13.48 17.56 23.77
N LEU A 61 -12.63 16.57 23.50
CA LEU A 61 -12.53 15.84 22.23
C LEU A 61 -13.90 15.26 21.83
N TYR A 62 -14.53 15.81 20.79
CA TYR A 62 -15.85 15.35 20.33
C TYR A 62 -15.76 14.16 19.36
N LEU A 63 -16.07 12.96 19.85
CA LEU A 63 -16.60 11.86 19.02
C LEU A 63 -18.08 12.17 18.70
N VAL A 64 -18.35 12.69 17.51
CA VAL A 64 -19.72 12.88 17.03
C VAL A 64 -20.24 11.56 16.45
N ARG A 65 -21.25 10.96 17.08
CA ARG A 65 -21.98 9.80 16.52
C ARG A 65 -22.81 10.25 15.31
N CYS A 66 -22.47 9.78 14.12
CA CYS A 66 -23.27 9.98 12.91
C CYS A 66 -24.45 9.00 12.89
N GLU A 67 -25.69 9.51 12.96
CA GLU A 67 -26.93 8.75 12.78
C GLU A 67 -27.30 8.60 11.30
N LEU A 68 -26.48 7.88 10.52
CA LEU A 68 -26.85 7.39 9.19
C LEU A 68 -26.27 5.97 9.01
N ASP A 69 -27.12 4.97 9.20
CA ASP A 69 -26.82 3.53 9.27
C ASP A 69 -26.28 2.88 7.96
N ILE A 70 -25.81 3.66 6.98
CA ILE A 70 -25.23 3.16 5.72
C ILE A 70 -23.68 3.22 5.73
N LEU A 71 -23.06 4.00 6.63
CA LEU A 71 -21.60 4.18 6.68
C LEU A 71 -20.86 3.30 7.72
N ARG A 72 -21.57 2.46 8.48
CA ARG A 72 -21.00 1.65 9.58
C ARG A 72 -19.99 0.57 9.18
N GLN A 73 -19.82 0.27 7.89
CA GLN A 73 -18.83 -0.72 7.44
C GLN A 73 -17.44 -0.12 7.13
N ARG A 74 -17.25 1.20 7.21
CA ARG A 74 -15.99 1.87 6.85
C ARG A 74 -15.52 2.89 7.90
N GLY A 75 -15.20 2.39 9.09
CA GLY A 75 -14.44 3.13 10.11
C GLY A 75 -15.18 4.32 10.75
N PRO A 76 -14.60 4.93 11.80
CA PRO A 76 -15.22 6.05 12.50
C PRO A 76 -15.35 7.26 11.55
N CYS A 77 -16.55 7.85 11.56
CA CYS A 77 -16.85 9.13 10.92
C CYS A 77 -16.15 10.23 11.73
N LEU A 78 -15.05 10.75 11.19
CA LEU A 78 -14.23 11.77 11.84
C LEU A 78 -14.79 13.17 11.55
N SER A 79 -14.64 14.06 12.54
CA SER A 79 -15.27 15.38 12.69
C SER A 79 -15.03 16.36 11.53
N MET A 80 -15.88 17.40 11.46
CA MET A 80 -15.93 18.41 10.40
C MET A 80 -14.72 19.36 10.35
N ASP A 81 -13.84 19.34 11.36
CA ASP A 81 -12.61 20.17 11.46
C ASP A 81 -11.34 19.38 11.10
N MET A 82 -11.43 18.48 10.13
CA MET A 82 -10.27 17.76 9.62
C MET A 82 -9.43 18.67 8.72
N ASP A 83 -8.13 18.70 9.00
CA ASP A 83 -7.10 19.30 8.15
C ASP A 83 -7.37 19.06 6.65
N PRO A 84 -7.42 20.11 5.80
CA PRO A 84 -7.79 20.00 4.39
C PRO A 84 -6.98 18.97 3.61
N GLU A 85 -5.70 18.81 3.94
CA GLU A 85 -4.83 17.82 3.30
C GLU A 85 -5.23 16.39 3.67
N VAL A 86 -5.54 16.13 4.95
CA VAL A 86 -5.99 14.82 5.42
C VAL A 86 -7.32 14.48 4.77
N LYS A 87 -8.25 15.44 4.73
CA LYS A 87 -9.54 15.29 4.03
C LYS A 87 -9.35 14.99 2.54
N GLY A 88 -8.38 15.65 1.90
CA GLY A 88 -7.99 15.40 0.52
C GLY A 88 -7.45 13.98 0.30
N ALA A 89 -6.54 13.53 1.16
CA ALA A 89 -5.99 12.17 1.10
C ALA A 89 -7.07 11.11 1.34
N VAL A 90 -7.98 11.32 2.30
CA VAL A 90 -9.13 10.44 2.55
C VAL A 90 -10.06 10.41 1.34
N LYS A 91 -10.30 11.54 0.68
CA LYS A 91 -11.11 11.57 -0.55
C LYS A 91 -10.44 10.81 -1.69
N PHE A 92 -9.11 10.93 -1.82
CA PHE A 92 -8.33 10.23 -2.85
C PHE A 92 -8.33 8.70 -2.62
N HIS A 93 -8.14 8.26 -1.38
CA HIS A 93 -8.06 6.85 -1.02
C HIS A 93 -9.43 6.18 -0.78
N GLY A 94 -10.43 6.95 -0.33
CA GLY A 94 -11.80 6.53 -0.08
C GLY A 94 -12.16 6.28 1.40
N HIS A 95 -11.20 6.19 2.31
CA HIS A 95 -11.44 6.06 3.76
C HIS A 95 -10.20 6.45 4.57
N LEU A 96 -10.33 6.63 5.90
CA LEU A 96 -9.16 6.73 6.78
C LEU A 96 -8.83 5.38 7.41
N CYS A 97 -7.59 4.93 7.21
CA CYS A 97 -7.05 3.73 7.86
C CYS A 97 -5.65 4.03 8.42
N PHE A 98 -5.13 3.11 9.23
CA PHE A 98 -3.80 3.24 9.82
C PHE A 98 -2.71 3.39 8.76
N GLY A 99 -2.79 2.64 7.66
CA GLY A 99 -1.83 2.75 6.55
C GLY A 99 -1.83 4.14 5.91
N LEU A 100 -3.02 4.69 5.62
CA LEU A 100 -3.14 6.05 5.07
C LEU A 100 -2.58 7.08 6.06
N ALA A 101 -2.91 6.96 7.35
CA ALA A 101 -2.41 7.85 8.40
C ALA A 101 -0.87 7.83 8.53
N VAL A 102 -0.25 6.64 8.43
CA VAL A 102 1.21 6.49 8.37
C VAL A 102 1.80 7.21 7.16
N GLY A 103 1.20 7.06 5.97
CA GLY A 103 1.67 7.72 4.76
C GLY A 103 1.55 9.25 4.84
N ILE A 104 0.48 9.77 5.45
CA ILE A 104 0.29 11.21 5.70
C ILE A 104 1.40 11.73 6.61
N ALA A 105 1.59 11.09 7.78
CA ALA A 105 2.58 11.51 8.76
C ALA A 105 4.01 11.44 8.20
N ALA A 106 4.34 10.36 7.48
CA ALA A 106 5.64 10.20 6.84
C ALA A 106 5.89 11.29 5.79
N THR A 107 4.91 11.57 4.92
CA THR A 107 5.09 12.57 3.86
C THR A 107 5.29 13.96 4.43
N ARG A 108 4.48 14.36 5.42
CA ARG A 108 4.61 15.67 6.08
C ARG A 108 5.98 15.88 6.68
N LEU A 109 6.44 14.90 7.47
CA LEU A 109 7.76 14.95 8.09
C LEU A 109 8.88 15.00 7.05
N ALA A 110 8.76 14.27 5.94
CA ALA A 110 9.74 14.31 4.86
C ALA A 110 9.80 15.68 4.18
N MET A 111 8.66 16.25 3.83
CA MET A 111 8.55 17.57 3.19
C MET A 111 9.14 18.67 4.09
N GLU A 112 8.85 18.61 5.40
CA GLU A 112 9.44 19.51 6.39
C GLU A 112 10.97 19.40 6.42
N ARG A 113 11.52 18.18 6.52
CA ARG A 113 12.97 17.92 6.61
C ARG A 113 13.73 18.32 5.35
N LEU A 114 13.12 18.08 4.21
CA LEU A 114 13.68 18.43 2.91
C LEU A 114 13.43 19.90 2.55
N ALA A 115 12.65 20.65 3.35
CA ALA A 115 12.25 22.01 3.06
C ALA A 115 11.70 22.14 1.62
N THR A 116 10.75 21.26 1.27
CA THR A 116 10.13 21.20 -0.05
C THR A 116 8.62 21.02 0.05
N GLY A 117 7.91 21.37 -1.02
CA GLY A 117 6.48 21.15 -1.15
C GLY A 117 6.14 19.92 -1.99
N LYS A 118 4.85 19.78 -2.28
CA LYS A 118 4.31 18.81 -3.23
C LYS A 118 4.92 18.99 -4.61
N ALA A 119 5.38 17.89 -5.21
CA ALA A 119 5.94 17.90 -6.56
C ALA A 119 4.88 18.14 -7.63
N VAL A 120 5.25 18.94 -8.63
CA VAL A 120 4.49 19.19 -9.85
C VAL A 120 4.97 18.27 -10.99
N GLY A 121 6.28 18.02 -11.06
CA GLY A 121 6.93 17.13 -12.02
C GLY A 121 7.62 15.95 -11.33
N GLU A 122 8.89 15.74 -11.65
CA GLU A 122 9.74 14.67 -11.11
C GLU A 122 10.77 15.16 -10.09
N GLU A 123 10.70 16.43 -9.64
CA GLU A 123 11.68 17.07 -8.77
C GLU A 123 11.80 16.44 -7.38
N VAL A 124 10.73 15.81 -6.90
CA VAL A 124 10.75 14.93 -5.73
C VAL A 124 10.58 13.50 -6.19
N VAL A 125 11.36 12.61 -5.60
CA VAL A 125 11.26 11.15 -5.76
C VAL A 125 10.86 10.54 -4.43
N ALA A 126 9.94 9.57 -4.48
CA ALA A 126 9.61 8.72 -3.33
C ALA A 126 9.91 7.26 -3.62
N ILE A 127 10.46 6.56 -2.64
CA ILE A 127 10.68 5.11 -2.65
C ILE A 127 9.91 4.53 -1.48
N ALA A 128 8.88 3.72 -1.76
CA ALA A 128 8.11 3.00 -0.75
C ALA A 128 8.59 1.55 -0.65
N GLU A 129 8.86 1.07 0.57
CA GLU A 129 9.27 -0.32 0.82
C GLU A 129 8.06 -1.28 1.03
N ASN A 130 6.86 -0.88 0.56
CA ASN A 130 5.61 -1.64 0.58
C ASN A 130 4.61 -1.15 -0.49
N SER A 131 3.56 -1.92 -0.74
CA SER A 131 2.42 -1.57 -1.61
C SER A 131 1.11 -1.24 -0.83
N SER A 132 1.22 -0.70 0.39
CA SER A 132 0.06 -0.45 1.28
C SER A 132 -0.68 0.88 1.00
N CYS A 133 -1.80 1.11 1.70
CA CYS A 133 -2.58 2.36 1.67
C CYS A 133 -1.75 3.63 1.92
N ALA A 134 -0.57 3.51 2.55
CA ALA A 134 0.35 4.64 2.75
C ALA A 134 0.83 5.22 1.41
N VAL A 135 0.97 4.40 0.38
CA VAL A 135 1.41 4.82 -0.96
C VAL A 135 0.44 5.83 -1.55
N ASP A 136 -0.86 5.69 -1.32
CA ASP A 136 -1.85 6.65 -1.80
C ASP A 136 -1.72 8.03 -1.14
N ALA A 137 -1.42 8.08 0.16
CA ALA A 137 -1.11 9.35 0.83
C ALA A 137 0.16 9.99 0.27
N ILE A 138 1.19 9.19 0.00
CA ILE A 138 2.46 9.66 -0.60
C ILE A 138 2.18 10.24 -1.99
N GLN A 139 1.44 9.54 -2.84
CA GLN A 139 1.04 10.03 -4.16
C GLN A 139 0.29 11.37 -4.08
N PHE A 140 -0.67 11.45 -3.17
CA PHE A 140 -1.52 12.63 -3.03
C PHE A 140 -0.76 13.84 -2.49
N LEU A 141 0.01 13.67 -1.42
CA LEU A 141 0.69 14.75 -0.70
C LEU A 141 2.03 15.13 -1.32
N ALA A 142 2.88 14.15 -1.64
CA ALA A 142 4.21 14.43 -2.18
C ALA A 142 4.18 14.74 -3.68
N GLY A 143 3.10 14.40 -4.39
CA GLY A 143 3.06 14.53 -5.85
C GLY A 143 3.95 13.52 -6.57
N THR A 144 4.39 12.46 -5.90
CA THR A 144 5.18 11.38 -6.50
C THR A 144 4.27 10.25 -6.95
N THR A 145 4.14 9.98 -8.24
CA THR A 145 3.16 9.01 -8.75
C THR A 145 3.81 7.92 -9.59
N LEU A 146 3.19 6.73 -9.62
CA LEU A 146 3.65 5.65 -10.49
C LEU A 146 3.67 6.08 -11.97
N GLY A 147 2.66 6.86 -12.38
CA GLY A 147 2.52 7.33 -13.75
C GLY A 147 3.59 8.33 -14.20
N ARG A 148 4.09 9.17 -13.28
CA ARG A 148 5.22 10.07 -13.55
C ARG A 148 6.58 9.40 -13.45
N GLY A 149 6.66 8.18 -12.92
CA GLY A 149 7.94 7.49 -12.71
C GLY A 149 8.76 7.99 -11.53
N ASN A 150 8.28 9.00 -10.78
CA ASN A 150 8.95 9.52 -9.59
C ASN A 150 8.48 8.87 -8.27
N LEU A 151 7.71 7.77 -8.34
CA LEU A 151 7.42 6.88 -7.23
C LEU A 151 7.90 5.46 -7.57
N ILE A 152 8.75 4.91 -6.70
CA ILE A 152 9.26 3.55 -6.79
C ILE A 152 8.66 2.73 -5.66
N VAL A 153 8.18 1.53 -5.97
CA VAL A 153 7.65 0.59 -4.97
C VAL A 153 8.54 -0.65 -4.93
N ASN A 154 9.29 -0.78 -3.84
CA ASN A 154 10.07 -1.96 -3.51
C ASN A 154 9.29 -2.77 -2.46
N ASP A 155 8.39 -3.65 -2.91
CA ASP A 155 7.43 -4.27 -2.00
C ASP A 155 8.07 -5.34 -1.09
N TRP A 156 8.62 -4.89 0.03
CA TRP A 156 9.22 -5.73 1.08
C TRP A 156 8.34 -5.84 2.32
N GLY A 157 7.12 -5.26 2.28
CA GLY A 157 6.20 -5.22 3.42
C GLY A 157 6.64 -4.30 4.57
N LYS A 158 7.61 -3.41 4.36
CA LYS A 158 8.12 -2.51 5.41
C LYS A 158 7.43 -1.16 5.33
N HIS A 159 6.92 -0.66 6.45
CA HIS A 159 6.50 0.75 6.56
C HIS A 159 7.73 1.67 6.62
N ALA A 160 8.42 1.77 5.49
CA ALA A 160 9.57 2.62 5.29
C ALA A 160 9.49 3.34 3.95
N TYR A 161 9.82 4.62 3.96
CA TYR A 161 9.65 5.54 2.85
C TYR A 161 10.86 6.44 2.77
N THR A 162 11.47 6.52 1.59
CA THR A 162 12.56 7.45 1.32
C THR A 162 12.04 8.53 0.40
N PHE A 163 12.31 9.79 0.72
CA PHE A 163 12.01 10.94 -0.11
C PHE A 163 13.32 11.62 -0.46
N ALA A 164 13.45 12.06 -1.70
CA ALA A 164 14.63 12.76 -2.17
C ALA A 164 14.25 13.89 -3.11
N ARG A 165 15.08 14.94 -3.13
CA ARG A 165 14.95 16.01 -4.11
C ARG A 165 16.07 15.91 -5.15
N ARG A 166 15.74 16.17 -6.40
CA ARG A 166 16.69 16.09 -7.51
C ARG A 166 17.66 17.27 -7.57
N ASP A 167 17.28 18.42 -7.03
CA ASP A 167 18.04 19.67 -7.09
C ASP A 167 19.40 19.59 -6.38
N ASP A 168 19.43 19.01 -5.18
CA ASP A 168 20.63 18.89 -4.36
C ASP A 168 20.94 17.45 -3.92
N GLY A 169 20.12 16.48 -4.34
CA GLY A 169 20.29 15.07 -4.01
C GLY A 169 20.06 14.73 -2.53
N ARG A 170 19.53 15.66 -1.71
CA ARG A 170 19.22 15.37 -0.31
C ARG A 170 18.08 14.38 -0.24
N ALA A 171 18.24 13.38 0.62
CA ALA A 171 17.24 12.36 0.85
C ALA A 171 17.08 12.02 2.32
N VAL A 172 15.84 11.77 2.73
CA VAL A 172 15.46 11.35 4.07
C VAL A 172 14.69 10.05 4.00
N ARG A 173 15.09 9.06 4.81
CA ARG A 173 14.40 7.79 4.98
C ARG A 173 13.69 7.75 6.33
N LEU A 174 12.40 7.48 6.29
CA LEU A 174 11.50 7.35 7.41
C LEU A 174 11.04 5.91 7.52
N SER A 175 11.31 5.25 8.65
CA SER A 175 10.75 3.92 8.94
C SER A 175 9.97 3.91 10.23
N LEU A 176 8.75 3.38 10.18
CA LEU A 176 7.86 3.29 11.33
C LEU A 176 8.51 2.51 12.47
N ARG A 177 8.50 3.07 13.68
CA ARG A 177 9.01 2.42 14.88
C ARG A 177 8.01 1.37 15.35
N TYR A 178 8.47 0.12 15.49
CA TYR A 178 7.65 -0.95 16.00
C TYR A 178 7.25 -0.69 17.47
N GLU A 179 8.21 -0.22 18.27
CA GLU A 179 8.05 0.06 19.70
C GLU A 179 7.05 1.19 19.97
N ALA A 180 6.82 2.08 19.01
CA ALA A 180 5.86 3.16 19.17
C ALA A 180 4.41 2.66 19.22
N PHE A 181 4.12 1.45 18.70
CA PHE A 181 2.76 0.92 18.59
C PHE A 181 2.58 -0.47 19.21
N LYS A 182 3.64 -1.14 19.69
CA LYS A 182 3.59 -2.51 20.19
C LYS A 182 2.56 -2.74 21.30
N ASP A 183 2.37 -1.75 22.19
CA ASP A 183 1.48 -1.85 23.36
C ASP A 183 0.09 -1.23 23.09
N ILE A 184 -0.18 -0.78 21.86
CA ILE A 184 -1.45 -0.16 21.47
C ILE A 184 -2.20 -1.10 20.54
N HIS A 185 -3.14 -1.87 21.07
CA HIS A 185 -3.94 -2.81 20.28
C HIS A 185 -5.16 -2.16 19.63
N ASP A 186 -5.65 -1.05 20.18
CA ASP A 186 -6.80 -0.34 19.65
C ASP A 186 -6.44 0.44 18.37
N ARG A 187 -7.20 0.19 17.29
CA ARG A 187 -6.93 0.79 15.98
C ARG A 187 -7.11 2.30 15.98
N GLU A 188 -8.10 2.82 16.69
CA GLU A 188 -8.40 4.25 16.74
C GLU A 188 -7.29 5.00 17.47
N LYS A 189 -6.84 4.48 18.63
CA LYS A 189 -5.70 5.03 19.38
C LYS A 189 -4.40 5.01 18.58
N ARG A 190 -4.15 3.97 17.78
CA ARG A 190 -2.99 3.93 16.88
C ARG A 190 -3.06 5.04 15.83
N MET A 191 -4.24 5.26 15.24
CA MET A 191 -4.46 6.32 14.24
C MET A 191 -4.35 7.71 14.86
N GLU A 192 -4.92 7.91 16.04
CA GLU A 192 -4.80 9.15 16.79
C GLU A 192 -3.33 9.47 17.09
N LYS A 193 -2.58 8.49 17.63
CA LYS A 193 -1.16 8.65 17.93
C LYS A 193 -0.33 9.02 16.70
N ILE A 194 -0.48 8.31 15.58
CA ILE A 194 0.33 8.61 14.38
C ILE A 194 0.04 10.00 13.80
N LEU A 195 -1.21 10.49 13.91
CA LEU A 195 -1.61 11.79 13.37
C LEU A 195 -1.31 12.96 14.32
N SER A 196 -1.24 12.72 15.63
CA SER A 196 -0.97 13.75 16.64
C SER A 196 0.47 13.80 17.15
N SER A 197 1.23 12.71 17.02
CA SER A 197 2.63 12.66 17.45
C SER A 197 3.54 13.56 16.61
N ARG A 198 4.62 14.04 17.23
CA ARG A 198 5.76 14.54 16.46
C ARG A 198 6.34 13.36 15.69
N GLY A 199 6.63 13.52 14.40
CA GLY A 199 7.06 12.39 13.56
C GLY A 199 8.29 11.64 14.11
N GLU A 200 9.16 12.31 14.87
CA GLU A 200 10.32 11.71 15.58
C GLU A 200 9.96 10.68 16.66
N GLU A 201 8.74 10.70 17.19
CA GLU A 201 8.27 9.74 18.19
C GLU A 201 7.91 8.40 17.56
N VAL A 202 7.44 8.45 16.32
CA VAL A 202 6.82 7.33 15.59
C VAL A 202 7.66 6.82 14.43
N PHE A 203 8.66 7.60 13.98
CA PHE A 203 9.58 7.23 12.90
C PHE A 203 11.05 7.22 13.35
N ASN A 204 11.79 6.22 12.88
CA ASN A 204 13.24 6.29 12.75
C ASN A 204 13.57 7.10 11.48
N ILE A 205 14.21 8.25 11.67
CA ILE A 205 14.55 9.21 10.61
C ILE A 205 16.05 9.11 10.34
N ARG A 206 16.44 8.98 9.07
CA ARG A 206 17.83 8.95 8.66
C ARG A 206 18.01 9.78 7.40
N ASP A 207 18.99 10.67 7.41
CA ASP A 207 19.51 11.23 6.16
C ASP A 207 20.28 10.14 5.43
N VAL A 208 19.96 9.95 4.16
CA VAL A 208 20.54 8.87 3.34
C VAL A 208 21.07 9.45 2.04
N LYS A 209 22.08 8.79 1.48
CA LYS A 209 22.50 9.02 0.10
C LYS A 209 21.87 7.93 -0.75
N ILE A 210 21.12 8.32 -1.76
CA ILE A 210 20.54 7.39 -2.72
C ILE A 210 20.99 7.75 -4.12
N GLU A 211 21.10 6.74 -4.97
CA GLU A 211 21.15 6.95 -6.41
C GLU A 211 19.73 7.28 -6.87
N LEU A 212 19.54 8.48 -7.38
CA LEU A 212 18.25 8.91 -7.89
C LEU A 212 17.92 8.12 -9.15
N PRO A 213 16.67 7.62 -9.29
CA PRO A 213 16.26 6.99 -10.54
C PRO A 213 16.37 7.97 -11.70
N PRO A 214 16.62 7.49 -12.93
CA PRO A 214 16.51 8.35 -14.11
C PRO A 214 15.09 8.94 -14.21
N GLU A 215 14.97 10.07 -14.88
CA GLU A 215 13.67 10.63 -15.22
C GLU A 215 12.92 9.73 -16.20
N ALA A 216 11.59 9.81 -16.22
CA ALA A 216 10.79 8.97 -17.08
C ALA A 216 10.99 9.33 -18.56
N GLU A 217 11.46 8.37 -19.35
CA GLU A 217 11.65 8.55 -20.80
C GLU A 217 10.44 8.06 -21.59
N VAL A 218 10.04 8.82 -22.63
CA VAL A 218 9.05 8.38 -23.61
C VAL A 218 9.69 7.37 -24.56
N VAL A 219 9.34 6.10 -24.40
CA VAL A 219 9.88 5.00 -25.19
C VAL A 219 8.86 4.50 -26.21
N SER A 220 9.30 4.21 -27.43
CA SER A 220 8.46 3.65 -28.49
C SER A 220 7.87 2.29 -28.12
N SER A 221 6.66 2.00 -28.60
CA SER A 221 6.07 0.66 -28.56
C SER A 221 6.57 -0.22 -29.70
N ILE A 222 6.73 -1.52 -29.43
CA ILE A 222 7.01 -2.58 -30.41
C ILE A 222 5.92 -3.65 -30.27
N GLN A 223 5.59 -4.38 -31.33
CA GLN A 223 4.60 -5.44 -31.28
C GLN A 223 5.19 -6.75 -30.74
N CYS A 224 4.51 -7.39 -29.79
CA CYS A 224 4.87 -8.74 -29.32
C CYS A 224 4.63 -9.79 -30.41
N SER A 225 5.63 -10.63 -30.69
CA SER A 225 5.55 -11.70 -31.71
C SER A 225 4.50 -12.77 -31.39
N SER A 226 4.17 -12.99 -30.11
CA SER A 226 3.17 -13.97 -29.66
C SER A 226 1.74 -13.41 -29.62
N CYS A 227 1.44 -12.45 -28.73
CA CYS A 227 0.07 -11.94 -28.54
C CYS A 227 -0.33 -10.80 -29.48
N LYS A 228 0.61 -10.24 -30.26
CA LYS A 228 0.41 -9.10 -31.18
C LYS A 228 0.01 -7.78 -30.52
N GLU A 229 0.02 -7.70 -29.20
CA GLU A 229 -0.20 -6.45 -28.45
C GLU A 229 1.05 -5.53 -28.52
N PRO A 230 0.87 -4.21 -28.51
CA PRO A 230 2.00 -3.27 -28.38
C PRO A 230 2.57 -3.29 -26.96
N VAL A 231 3.89 -3.30 -26.86
CA VAL A 231 4.64 -3.31 -25.60
C VAL A 231 5.76 -2.27 -25.64
N MET A 232 5.98 -1.57 -24.54
CA MET A 232 7.07 -0.61 -24.38
C MET A 232 8.42 -1.32 -24.67
N ARG A 233 9.27 -0.75 -25.53
CA ARG A 233 10.54 -1.37 -25.97
C ARG A 233 11.44 -1.82 -24.81
N THR A 234 11.48 -1.07 -23.71
CA THR A 234 12.29 -1.41 -22.52
C THR A 234 11.70 -2.55 -21.68
N ARG A 235 10.47 -2.99 -21.96
CA ARG A 235 9.75 -4.07 -21.25
C ARG A 235 9.54 -5.31 -22.12
N THR A 236 10.49 -5.60 -23.01
CA THR A 236 10.46 -6.79 -23.87
C THR A 236 11.60 -7.76 -23.55
N ARG A 237 11.52 -8.96 -24.15
CA ARG A 237 12.58 -9.96 -24.20
C ARG A 237 12.78 -10.38 -25.65
N THR A 238 14.04 -10.52 -26.07
CA THR A 238 14.37 -10.95 -27.43
C THR A 238 14.89 -12.39 -27.39
N VAL A 239 14.30 -13.27 -28.18
CA VAL A 239 14.72 -14.67 -28.34
C VAL A 239 14.75 -14.98 -29.83
N GLU A 240 15.89 -15.47 -30.33
CA GLU A 240 16.05 -15.85 -31.75
C GLU A 240 15.65 -14.75 -32.77
N GLY A 241 15.81 -13.48 -32.39
CA GLY A 241 15.44 -12.32 -33.21
C GLY A 241 13.98 -11.87 -33.08
N GLU A 242 13.13 -12.66 -32.43
CA GLU A 242 11.74 -12.33 -32.15
C GLU A 242 11.58 -11.61 -30.81
N VAL A 243 10.62 -10.68 -30.73
CA VAL A 243 10.41 -9.81 -29.56
C VAL A 243 9.14 -10.23 -28.83
N TYR A 244 9.24 -10.50 -27.54
CA TYR A 244 8.13 -10.93 -26.71
C TYR A 244 7.87 -9.94 -25.57
N CYS A 245 6.60 -9.71 -25.23
CA CYS A 245 6.25 -9.10 -23.96
C CYS A 245 6.61 -10.06 -22.80
N ILE A 246 6.88 -9.51 -21.62
CA ILE A 246 7.30 -10.30 -20.44
C ILE A 246 6.33 -11.47 -20.14
N PRO A 247 4.98 -11.28 -20.12
CA PRO A 247 4.06 -12.39 -19.85
C PRO A 247 4.09 -13.52 -20.90
N CYS A 248 4.26 -13.19 -22.18
CA CYS A 248 4.39 -14.20 -23.24
C CYS A 248 5.73 -14.94 -23.13
N TYR A 249 6.81 -14.21 -22.84
CA TYR A 249 8.13 -14.80 -22.64
C TYR A 249 8.14 -15.80 -21.48
N GLU A 250 7.60 -15.43 -20.32
CA GLU A 250 7.57 -16.30 -19.13
C GLU A 250 6.79 -17.60 -19.37
N LYS A 251 5.65 -17.51 -20.07
CA LYS A 251 4.85 -18.70 -20.44
C LYS A 251 5.59 -19.66 -21.37
N VAL A 252 6.47 -19.16 -22.23
CA VAL A 252 7.15 -19.98 -23.24
C VAL A 252 8.49 -20.50 -22.72
N TYR A 253 9.24 -19.68 -21.97
CA TYR A 253 10.66 -19.93 -21.68
C TYR A 253 11.00 -20.12 -20.20
N ILE A 254 10.11 -19.78 -19.25
CA ILE A 254 10.38 -19.87 -17.80
C ILE A 254 9.46 -20.88 -17.10
N GLN A 255 8.79 -21.79 -17.83
CA GLN A 255 7.90 -22.80 -17.22
C GLN A 255 8.54 -23.40 -15.95
N PRO A 256 7.85 -23.36 -14.79
CA PRO A 256 8.43 -23.81 -13.53
C PRO A 256 8.73 -25.30 -13.62
N SER A 257 9.93 -25.71 -13.22
CA SER A 257 10.13 -27.06 -12.69
C SER A 257 9.08 -27.25 -11.60
N GLY A 258 8.16 -28.19 -11.81
CA GLY A 258 6.93 -28.37 -11.03
C GLY A 258 7.12 -28.57 -9.53
#